data_AF-A0A7K6SQM6-F1
#
_entry.id   AF-A0A7K6SQM6-F1
#
_cell.length_a   1.000
_cell.length_b   1.000
_cell.length_c   1.000
_cell.angle_alpha   90.00
_cell.angle_beta   90.00
_cell.angle_gamma   90.00
#
_symmetry.space_group_name_H-M   'P 1'
#
loop_
_entity.id
_entity.type
_entity.pdbx_description
1 polymer ?
#
loop_
_entity_poly.entity_id
_entity_poly.type
_entity_poly.pdbx_seq_one_letter_code
_entity_poly.pdbx_strand_id
1 'polypeptide(L)'
;ALPSGLFRGPDRCCRDHDQCSAQITALQFNYGIRNYRLHTVSDCDAGGAFQQCLLAVSDTISNIIGVTSFNLLEESEECVQRHWGGGCERYGVVPLARMLQQSQYHYGLPVQ
;
A
#
# COMPACT_ATOMS: atom_id res chain seq x y z
N ALA A 1 6.51 -20.37 -15.58
CA ALA A 1 7.28 -19.10 -15.57
C ALA A 1 6.81 -18.29 -16.77
N LEU A 2 6.16 -17.14 -16.56
CA LEU A 2 5.83 -16.25 -17.67
C LEU A 2 7.10 -15.49 -18.12
N PRO A 3 7.31 -15.28 -19.43
CA PRO A 3 8.52 -14.66 -19.94
C PRO A 3 8.61 -13.19 -19.52
N SER A 4 9.79 -12.81 -19.02
CA SER A 4 10.19 -11.51 -18.45
C SER A 4 10.23 -10.36 -19.47
N GLY A 5 9.15 -10.17 -20.23
CA GLY A 5 9.08 -9.20 -21.31
C GLY A 5 7.69 -8.83 -21.81
N LEU A 6 6.62 -9.49 -21.33
CA LEU A 6 5.24 -9.17 -21.71
C LEU A 6 4.68 -7.95 -20.95
N PHE A 7 5.27 -7.59 -19.80
CA PHE A 7 4.80 -6.51 -18.91
C PHE A 7 5.87 -5.43 -18.65
N ARG A 8 6.74 -5.10 -19.61
CA ARG A 8 7.83 -4.12 -19.38
C ARG A 8 7.35 -2.74 -18.91
N GLY A 9 6.14 -2.34 -19.30
CA GLY A 9 5.50 -1.12 -18.82
C GLY A 9 5.12 -1.20 -17.34
N PRO A 10 4.20 -2.10 -16.95
CA PRO A 10 3.79 -2.24 -15.55
C PRO A 10 4.94 -2.63 -14.62
N ASP A 11 5.88 -3.47 -15.09
CA ASP A 11 7.07 -3.89 -14.33
C ASP A 11 7.91 -2.68 -13.89
N ARG A 12 7.98 -1.61 -14.71
CA ARG A 12 8.69 -0.40 -14.33
C ARG A 12 7.99 0.34 -13.19
N CYS A 13 6.67 0.51 -13.30
CA CYS A 13 5.87 1.16 -12.25
C CYS A 13 5.96 0.39 -10.93
N CYS A 14 5.87 -0.95 -10.97
CA CYS A 14 5.99 -1.80 -9.79
C CYS A 14 7.39 -1.72 -9.17
N ARG A 15 8.45 -1.70 -9.98
CA ARG A 15 9.83 -1.61 -9.49
C ARG A 15 10.16 -0.28 -8.83
N ASP A 16 9.56 0.80 -9.31
CA ASP A 16 9.69 2.12 -8.69
C ASP A 16 8.84 2.20 -7.40
N HIS A 17 7.65 1.59 -7.38
CA HIS A 17 6.80 1.45 -6.19
C HIS A 17 7.46 0.61 -5.07
N ASP A 18 8.13 -0.48 -5.41
CA ASP A 18 8.82 -1.36 -4.46
C ASP A 18 10.02 -0.70 -3.76
N GLN A 19 10.46 0.49 -4.19
CA GLN A 19 11.48 1.28 -3.51
C GLN A 19 10.92 2.16 -2.38
N CYS A 20 9.61 2.18 -2.18
CA CYS A 20 8.98 2.93 -1.11
C CYS A 20 9.45 2.42 0.26
N SER A 21 9.90 3.33 1.12
CA SER A 21 10.36 2.99 2.47
C SER A 21 9.22 2.53 3.39
N ALA A 22 8.00 3.02 3.16
CA ALA A 22 6.83 2.72 3.95
C ALA A 22 5.83 1.87 3.16
N GLN A 23 5.83 0.57 3.44
CA GLN A 23 4.96 -0.40 2.78
C GLN A 23 4.42 -1.46 3.76
N ILE A 24 3.22 -1.96 3.46
CA ILE A 24 2.56 -3.05 4.17
C ILE A 24 2.18 -4.12 3.15
N THR A 25 2.91 -5.22 3.16
CA THR A 25 2.65 -6.34 2.24
C THR A 25 1.30 -7.00 2.51
N ALA A 26 0.83 -7.81 1.57
CA ALA A 26 -0.44 -8.51 1.69
C ALA A 26 -0.54 -9.30 3.01
N LEU A 27 -1.65 -9.16 3.74
CA LEU A 27 -1.95 -9.83 5.01
C LEU A 27 -1.03 -9.47 6.20
N GLN A 28 -0.02 -8.63 5.98
CA GLN A 28 0.93 -8.19 6.99
C GLN A 28 0.29 -7.22 7.99
N PHE A 29 0.76 -7.27 9.23
CA PHE A 29 0.53 -6.23 10.23
C PHE A 29 1.77 -5.33 10.32
N ASN A 30 1.61 -4.04 10.05
CA ASN A 30 2.67 -3.04 10.17
C ASN A 30 2.02 -1.66 10.43
N TYR A 31 2.76 -0.71 10.99
CA TYR A 31 2.25 0.63 11.29
C TYR A 31 0.91 0.64 12.06
N GLY A 32 0.75 -0.28 13.02
CA GLY A 32 -0.47 -0.40 13.83
C GLY A 32 -1.73 -0.90 13.09
N ILE A 33 -1.65 -1.26 11.80
CA ILE A 33 -2.78 -1.78 11.02
C ILE A 33 -2.47 -3.10 10.33
N ARG A 34 -3.54 -3.85 9.99
CA ARG A 34 -3.43 -5.05 9.16
C ARG A 34 -3.88 -4.76 7.73
N ASN A 35 -3.03 -5.08 6.76
CA ASN A 35 -3.41 -5.06 5.36
C ASN A 35 -4.23 -6.32 5.02
N TYR A 36 -5.55 -6.25 5.10
CA TYR A 36 -6.43 -7.36 4.71
C TYR A 36 -6.50 -7.59 3.19
N ARG A 37 -5.84 -6.77 2.38
CA ARG A 37 -5.80 -6.90 0.93
C ARG A 37 -4.77 -7.96 0.52
N LEU A 38 -4.96 -8.53 -0.66
CA LEU A 38 -4.06 -9.53 -1.25
C LEU A 38 -2.91 -8.90 -2.06
N HIS A 39 -2.69 -7.60 -1.91
CA HIS A 39 -1.62 -6.84 -2.55
C HIS A 39 -0.97 -5.90 -1.53
N THR A 40 0.27 -5.50 -1.80
CA THR A 40 1.00 -4.52 -0.99
C THR A 40 0.36 -3.15 -1.09
N VAL A 41 0.33 -2.42 0.02
CA VAL A 41 -0.01 -1.00 0.07
C VAL A 41 1.22 -0.18 0.49
N SER A 42 1.35 1.07 0.05
CA SER A 42 2.46 1.98 0.35
C SER A 42 1.99 3.40 0.66
N ASP A 43 2.82 4.18 1.36
CA ASP A 43 2.54 5.61 1.64
C ASP A 43 2.89 6.51 0.44
N CYS A 44 3.87 6.10 -0.37
CA CYS A 44 4.32 6.82 -1.56
C CYS A 44 3.24 6.98 -2.63
N ASP A 45 2.16 6.20 -2.53
CA ASP A 45 1.02 6.28 -3.43
C ASP A 45 0.04 7.41 -3.09
N ALA A 46 0.24 8.16 -2.00
CA ALA A 46 -0.65 9.22 -1.55
C ALA A 46 -0.86 10.35 -2.59
N GLY A 47 -0.02 10.46 -3.62
CA GLY A 47 -0.18 11.38 -4.75
C GLY A 47 -0.77 10.77 -6.03
N GLY A 48 -1.11 9.48 -6.03
CA GLY A 48 -1.58 8.77 -7.22
C GLY A 48 -0.51 8.54 -8.30
N ALA A 49 0.77 8.81 -8.01
CA ALA A 49 1.87 8.69 -8.98
C ALA A 49 2.02 7.26 -9.53
N PHE A 50 1.91 6.25 -8.67
CA PHE A 50 1.92 4.84 -9.08
C PHE A 50 0.73 4.51 -9.99
N GLN A 51 -0.46 5.00 -9.63
CA GLN A 51 -1.66 4.83 -10.43
C GLN A 51 -1.55 5.54 -11.80
N GLN A 52 -1.00 6.75 -11.84
CA GLN A 52 -0.71 7.47 -13.09
C GLN A 52 0.29 6.73 -13.97
N CYS A 53 1.33 6.15 -13.37
CA CYS A 53 2.29 5.31 -14.09
C CYS A 53 1.59 4.10 -14.72
N LEU A 54 0.73 3.40 -13.97
CA LEU A 54 -0.04 2.27 -14.47
C LEU A 54 -1.05 2.67 -15.55
N LEU A 55 -1.74 3.81 -15.39
CA LEU A 55 -2.68 4.33 -16.39
C LEU A 55 -1.98 4.72 -17.70
N ALA A 56 -0.78 5.30 -17.63
CA ALA A 56 0.01 5.66 -18.81
C ALA A 56 0.41 4.43 -19.65
N VAL A 57 0.48 3.24 -19.05
CA VAL A 57 0.70 1.98 -19.77
C VAL A 57 -0.55 1.49 -20.50
N SER A 58 -1.76 1.87 -20.05
CA SER A 58 -3.06 1.59 -20.68
C SER A 58 -3.37 0.09 -20.90
N ASP A 59 -2.99 -0.78 -19.96
CA ASP A 59 -3.35 -2.21 -19.95
C ASP A 59 -4.60 -2.48 -19.09
N THR A 60 -5.32 -3.55 -19.40
CA THR A 60 -6.44 -4.11 -18.63
C THR A 60 -6.06 -4.36 -17.17
N ILE A 61 -4.80 -4.74 -16.89
CA ILE A 61 -4.29 -4.91 -15.53
C ILE A 61 -4.29 -3.59 -14.74
N SER A 62 -3.97 -2.47 -15.40
CA SER A 62 -3.96 -1.13 -14.79
C SER A 62 -5.35 -0.69 -14.31
N ASN A 63 -6.44 -1.24 -14.87
CA ASN A 63 -7.81 -0.96 -14.45
C ASN A 63 -8.27 -1.78 -13.22
N ILE A 64 -7.55 -2.84 -12.85
CA ILE A 64 -7.90 -3.74 -11.73
C ILE A 64 -7.12 -3.39 -10.45
N ILE A 65 -5.99 -2.71 -10.57
CA ILE A 65 -5.18 -2.29 -9.43
C ILE A 65 -5.96 -1.20 -8.67
N GLY A 66 -6.54 -1.58 -7.53
CA GLY A 66 -7.27 -0.70 -6.62
C GLY A 66 -6.32 0.30 -5.92
N VAL A 67 -6.86 1.14 -5.02
CA VAL A 67 -6.04 2.01 -4.17
C VAL A 67 -5.06 1.17 -3.35
N THR A 68 -3.78 1.32 -3.64
CA THR A 68 -2.64 0.71 -2.94
C THR A 68 -2.05 1.65 -1.88
N SER A 69 -2.81 2.65 -1.44
CA SER A 69 -2.29 3.76 -0.63
C SER A 69 -2.75 3.71 0.82
N PHE A 70 -1.86 4.07 1.74
CA PHE A 70 -2.19 4.46 3.10
C PHE A 70 -1.49 5.77 3.44
N ASN A 71 -1.92 6.44 4.52
CA ASN A 71 -1.20 7.58 5.09
C ASN A 71 -0.59 7.18 6.42
N LEU A 72 0.67 7.53 6.64
CA LEU A 72 1.23 7.61 7.99
C LEU A 72 0.62 8.80 8.74
N LEU A 73 0.13 8.52 9.93
CA LEU A 73 -0.35 9.48 10.92
C LEU A 73 0.69 9.63 12.04
N GLU A 74 0.35 10.43 13.04
CA GLU A 74 1.16 10.57 14.25
C GLU A 74 1.36 9.24 14.97
N GLU A 75 2.41 9.20 15.80
CA GLU A 75 2.80 8.01 16.54
C GLU A 75 1.79 7.72 17.67
N SER A 76 1.45 6.44 17.83
CA SER A 76 0.56 5.94 18.87
C SER A 76 1.26 4.89 19.72
N GLU A 77 0.92 4.80 21.00
CA GLU A 77 1.39 3.73 21.87
C GLU A 77 0.56 2.46 21.62
N GLU A 78 1.15 1.50 20.92
CA GLU A 78 0.49 0.25 20.52
C GLU A 78 1.13 -0.96 21.17
N CYS A 79 0.38 -2.07 21.19
CA CYS A 79 0.93 -3.34 21.64
C CYS A 79 1.85 -3.95 20.57
N VAL A 80 3.16 -3.85 20.79
CA VAL A 80 4.18 -4.38 19.86
C VAL A 80 4.53 -5.84 20.11
N GLN A 81 4.21 -6.37 21.30
CA GLN A 81 4.46 -7.76 21.66
C GLN A 81 3.30 -8.30 22.50
N ARG A 82 2.71 -9.42 22.08
CA ARG A 82 1.57 -10.05 22.74
C ARG A 82 2.00 -11.29 23.52
N HIS A 83 1.42 -11.49 24.69
CA HIS A 83 1.53 -12.76 25.41
C HIS A 83 0.73 -13.85 24.69
N TRP A 84 1.25 -15.08 24.74
CA TRP A 84 0.61 -16.28 24.19
C TRP A 84 -0.84 -16.47 24.69
N GLY A 85 -1.10 -16.21 25.98
CA GLY A 85 -2.42 -16.37 26.61
C GLY A 85 -3.41 -15.21 26.38
N GLY A 86 -3.06 -14.26 25.52
CA GLY A 86 -3.76 -12.99 25.39
C GLY A 86 -3.19 -11.89 26.30
N GLY A 87 -3.43 -10.64 25.94
CA GLY A 87 -2.84 -9.47 26.59
C GLY A 87 -1.55 -8.97 25.93
N CYS A 88 -1.16 -7.74 26.26
CA CYS A 88 0.06 -7.13 25.75
C CYS A 88 1.22 -7.32 26.74
N GLU A 89 2.32 -7.87 26.25
CA GLU A 89 3.58 -7.98 27.02
C GLU A 89 4.35 -6.67 27.00
N ARG A 90 4.38 -5.99 25.84
CA ARG A 90 5.11 -4.73 25.69
C ARG A 90 4.38 -3.76 24.77
N TYR A 91 4.19 -2.55 25.27
CA TYR A 91 3.75 -1.39 24.50
C TYR A 91 4.95 -0.66 23.92
N GLY A 92 4.76 -0.02 22.77
CA GLY A 92 5.78 0.80 22.13
C GLY A 92 5.13 1.86 21.26
N VAL A 93 5.82 2.99 21.16
CA VAL A 93 5.45 4.06 20.23
C VAL A 93 5.71 3.56 18.82
N VAL A 94 4.65 3.51 17.99
CA VAL A 94 4.74 3.12 16.58
C VAL A 94 4.03 4.14 15.71
N PRO A 95 4.54 4.40 14.50
CA PRO A 95 3.82 5.20 13.52
C PRO A 95 2.51 4.49 13.14
N LEU A 96 1.39 5.20 13.21
CA LEU A 96 0.07 4.64 12.89
C LEU A 96 -0.27 4.91 11.43
N ALA A 97 -0.60 3.88 10.65
CA ALA A 97 -1.08 4.06 9.29
C ALA A 97 -2.62 4.10 9.24
N ARG A 98 -3.17 4.87 8.30
CA ARG A 98 -4.59 4.87 7.95
C ARG A 98 -4.77 4.57 6.47
N MET A 99 -5.47 3.48 6.16
CA MET A 99 -5.81 3.13 4.78
C MET A 99 -6.62 4.25 4.12
N LEU A 100 -6.24 4.63 2.90
CA LEU A 100 -7.02 5.57 2.10
C LEU A 100 -8.22 4.86 1.47
N GLN A 101 -9.39 5.50 1.53
CA GLN A 101 -10.62 4.91 1.02
C GLN A 101 -10.74 5.11 -0.49
N GLN A 102 -11.14 4.06 -1.22
CA GLN A 102 -11.24 4.06 -2.67
C GLN A 102 -12.17 5.14 -3.24
N SER A 103 -13.18 5.60 -2.49
CA SER A 103 -14.08 6.68 -2.93
C SER A 103 -13.40 8.04 -3.05
N GLN A 104 -12.26 8.26 -2.39
CA GLN A 104 -11.51 9.52 -2.48
C GLN A 104 -10.64 9.60 -3.74
N TYR A 105 -10.37 8.47 -4.39
CA TYR A 105 -9.69 8.38 -5.67
C TYR A 105 -10.72 7.97 -6.72
N HIS A 106 -11.46 8.95 -7.25
CA HIS A 106 -12.36 8.72 -8.38
C HIS A 106 -11.55 8.22 -9.58
N TYR A 107 -11.72 6.94 -9.93
CA TYR A 107 -11.21 6.38 -11.17
C TYR A 107 -11.88 7.11 -12.33
N GLY A 108 -11.13 7.98 -13.00
CA GLY A 108 -11.54 8.62 -14.26
C GLY A 108 -11.74 10.13 -14.26
N LEU A 109 -11.39 10.87 -13.21
CA LEU A 109 -11.38 12.34 -13.27
C LEU A 109 -9.98 12.90 -13.00
N PRO A 110 -9.48 13.82 -13.85
CA PRO A 110 -8.22 14.49 -13.59
C PRO A 110 -8.35 15.25 -12.27
N VAL A 111 -7.33 15.10 -11.41
CA VAL A 111 -7.14 15.98 -10.25
C VAL A 111 -7.07 17.41 -10.79
N GLN A 112 -8.02 18.26 -10.41
CA GLN A 112 -7.99 19.70 -10.68
C GLN A 112 -7.06 20.39 -9.69
#